data_AF-A0A957Z7D7-F1
#
_entry.id   AF-A0A957Z7D7-F1
#
_cell.length_a   1.000
_cell.length_b   1.000
_cell.length_c   1.000
_cell.angle_alpha   90.00
_cell.angle_beta   90.00
_cell.angle_gamma   90.00
#
_symmetry.space_group_name_H-M   'P 1'
#
loop_
_entity.id
_entity.type
_entity.pdbx_description
1 polymer ?
#
loop_
_entity_poly.entity_id
_entity_poly.type
_entity_poly.pdbx_seq_one_letter_code
_entity_poly.pdbx_strand_id
1 'polypeptide(L)'
;ADVGGGIRNNGRLTLSAAAIVSNTAGTYGGGIGNGTGAAVTITASTIATNTAVYGGGGVSTGIGGVTTISSSTLTANAIATTESVTSGGGAIFGANGSMLTVSDSTLSFNRASGSEGGGAIDANGPLTITGSSFISNTAATYGASEGQGGAVSFGGNNLYTAVISGTTFLSNTAYNRGGALYVGNGTLDLDASTLSGNTAAGFGEMGGALYCDDCDFTIDGATFSGNSAYSGGGIYVTATSLTVENTITSSTLRENHAKADSGLGGALYLGDNYRVAISDTAVLSNSANSGGGIYAVTGTQLWFERGRLEGNTAMAQGGGIFNEGSLYVIGSVATGNDAEIGGGAIYDAGWLVVSASSFFSNTAGSGGAITVDPKNTGNSIAHSTFAGNSSDCDGGAIHAAGSVTVGISELYGNQAGLECTGQALGGAIFVEGGLTLTSSALHDNVSAVAGGAIGILGDLNAPKTVQIRTSAIYGNSAVMAGAVAIGGPSTTRIEQSSVYSNTATMVGGIASGYGGATIDIVNSTLAGNSSGYMASALLVAGGNALEDNAGFGPDTLTLRNVTIAGNDRIGINAQDGDSFGAFANTDVGGKTATVGIMNTIIAGGANEQSCYTGPLAIGSVP
;
A
#
# COMPACT_ATOMS: atom_id res chain seq x y z
N ALA A 1 -27.08 11.96 -45.33
CA ALA A 1 -26.94 13.42 -45.09
C ALA A 1 -25.59 13.67 -44.43
N ASP A 2 -25.03 14.87 -44.51
CA ASP A 2 -23.75 15.13 -43.83
C ASP A 2 -23.92 15.13 -42.31
N VAL A 3 -25.01 15.70 -41.78
CA VAL A 3 -25.32 15.71 -40.34
C VAL A 3 -26.77 15.29 -40.13
N GLY A 4 -27.03 14.44 -39.13
CA GLY A 4 -28.38 13.98 -38.81
C GLY A 4 -28.90 13.01 -39.85
N GLY A 5 -28.32 11.82 -39.93
CA GLY A 5 -28.64 10.82 -40.96
C GLY A 5 -30.12 10.43 -40.97
N GLY A 6 -30.75 10.36 -39.79
CA GLY A 6 -32.20 10.23 -39.65
C GLY A 6 -32.90 11.58 -39.48
N ILE A 7 -32.46 12.39 -38.50
CA ILE A 7 -33.09 13.68 -38.17
C ILE A 7 -32.02 14.76 -38.01
N ARG A 8 -32.21 15.91 -38.67
CA ARG A 8 -31.45 17.14 -38.40
C ARG A 8 -32.34 18.14 -37.65
N ASN A 9 -32.02 18.42 -36.40
CA ASN A 9 -32.71 19.42 -35.57
C ASN A 9 -31.90 20.72 -35.51
N ASN A 10 -32.53 21.86 -35.81
CA ASN A 10 -31.93 23.20 -35.58
C ASN A 10 -32.82 24.07 -34.64
N GLY A 11 -33.77 23.44 -33.95
CA GLY A 11 -34.68 24.11 -33.02
C GLY A 11 -34.94 23.22 -31.81
N ARG A 12 -36.21 22.93 -31.53
CA ARG A 12 -36.59 22.01 -30.45
C ARG A 12 -37.18 20.73 -31.02
N LEU A 13 -36.66 19.58 -30.59
CA LEU A 13 -37.14 18.25 -30.94
C LEU A 13 -37.54 17.49 -29.68
N THR A 14 -38.68 16.80 -29.73
CA THR A 14 -39.09 15.86 -28.69
C THR A 14 -39.44 14.54 -29.35
N LEU A 15 -38.81 13.46 -28.89
CA LEU A 15 -39.06 12.09 -29.31
C LEU A 15 -39.53 11.29 -28.10
N SER A 16 -40.62 10.56 -28.28
CA SER A 16 -41.19 9.68 -27.26
C SER A 16 -41.60 8.38 -27.93
N ALA A 17 -41.20 7.23 -27.36
CA ALA A 17 -41.51 5.92 -27.92
C ALA A 17 -41.12 5.78 -29.40
N ALA A 18 -39.99 6.40 -29.79
CA ALA A 18 -39.52 6.44 -31.17
C ALA A 18 -38.40 5.42 -31.42
N ALA A 19 -38.22 5.03 -32.67
CA ALA A 19 -37.10 4.20 -33.11
C ALA A 19 -36.33 4.92 -34.24
N ILE A 20 -35.07 5.27 -33.99
CA ILE A 20 -34.15 5.84 -34.98
C ILE A 20 -33.05 4.82 -35.20
N VAL A 21 -33.15 4.06 -36.28
CA VAL A 21 -32.36 2.85 -36.48
C VAL A 21 -31.70 2.82 -37.86
N SER A 22 -30.45 2.35 -37.92
CA SER A 22 -29.71 2.11 -39.17
C SER A 22 -29.58 3.32 -40.09
N ASN A 23 -29.42 4.51 -39.51
CA ASN A 23 -29.16 5.73 -40.27
C ASN A 23 -27.66 6.01 -40.36
N THR A 24 -27.24 6.68 -41.43
CA THR A 24 -25.84 7.04 -41.67
C THR A 24 -25.68 8.51 -41.99
N ALA A 25 -24.74 9.16 -41.29
CA ALA A 25 -24.32 10.53 -41.55
C ALA A 25 -22.87 10.58 -42.04
N GLY A 26 -22.60 11.48 -43.00
CA GLY A 26 -21.25 11.71 -43.54
C GLY A 26 -20.29 12.41 -42.57
N THR A 27 -20.81 13.02 -41.50
CA THR A 27 -19.99 13.71 -40.49
C THR A 27 -20.46 13.39 -39.06
N TYR A 28 -21.58 13.94 -38.60
CA TYR A 28 -22.03 13.84 -37.21
C TYR A 28 -23.50 13.43 -37.08
N GLY A 29 -23.83 12.72 -36.00
CA GLY A 29 -25.23 12.44 -35.66
C GLY A 29 -25.85 11.46 -36.65
N GLY A 30 -25.39 10.21 -36.65
CA GLY A 30 -25.88 9.19 -37.59
C GLY A 30 -27.39 9.02 -37.50
N GLY A 31 -27.93 8.95 -36.29
CA GLY A 31 -29.38 9.02 -36.05
C GLY A 31 -29.89 10.46 -36.04
N ILE A 32 -29.38 11.28 -35.11
CA ILE A 32 -29.88 12.63 -34.84
C ILE A 32 -28.71 13.63 -34.79
N GLY A 33 -28.80 14.68 -35.60
CA GLY A 33 -27.92 15.84 -35.53
C GLY A 33 -28.63 17.01 -34.87
N ASN A 34 -28.33 17.29 -33.61
CA ASN A 34 -28.81 18.45 -32.87
C ASN A 34 -27.85 19.63 -33.07
N GLY A 35 -28.31 20.67 -33.76
CA GLY A 35 -27.49 21.82 -34.16
C GLY A 35 -27.08 22.72 -32.99
N THR A 36 -26.30 23.76 -33.30
CA THR A 36 -25.84 24.78 -32.34
C THR A 36 -27.02 25.43 -31.61
N GLY A 37 -26.97 25.45 -30.28
CA GLY A 37 -28.02 26.00 -29.41
C GLY A 37 -29.38 25.30 -29.48
N ALA A 38 -29.49 24.20 -30.23
CA ALA A 38 -30.74 23.45 -30.37
C ALA A 38 -30.96 22.49 -29.20
N ALA A 39 -32.21 22.12 -28.95
CA ALA A 39 -32.59 21.26 -27.84
C ALA A 39 -33.28 19.99 -28.36
N VAL A 40 -32.85 18.83 -27.86
CA VAL A 40 -33.52 17.55 -28.09
C VAL A 40 -33.84 16.84 -26.78
N THR A 41 -35.06 16.34 -26.67
CA THR A 41 -35.50 15.47 -25.58
C THR A 41 -35.91 14.12 -26.16
N ILE A 42 -35.34 13.03 -25.66
CA ILE A 42 -35.58 11.66 -26.10
C ILE A 42 -36.04 10.85 -24.90
N THR A 43 -37.24 10.28 -24.96
CA THR A 43 -37.82 9.51 -23.86
C THR A 43 -38.35 8.17 -24.36
N ALA A 44 -38.14 7.10 -23.58
CA ALA A 44 -38.68 5.77 -23.89
C ALA A 44 -38.39 5.28 -25.32
N SER A 45 -37.25 5.66 -25.89
CA SER A 45 -36.97 5.49 -27.31
C SER A 45 -35.76 4.59 -27.56
N THR A 46 -35.62 4.11 -28.80
CA THR A 46 -34.50 3.30 -29.25
C THR A 46 -33.71 4.04 -30.33
N ILE A 47 -32.41 4.25 -30.10
CA ILE A 47 -31.46 4.76 -31.09
C ILE A 47 -30.44 3.65 -31.34
N ALA A 48 -30.54 2.96 -32.47
CA ALA A 48 -29.75 1.75 -32.68
C ALA A 48 -29.05 1.69 -34.03
N THR A 49 -27.88 1.06 -34.07
CA THR A 49 -27.17 0.72 -35.32
C THR A 49 -26.92 1.92 -36.25
N ASN A 50 -26.93 3.14 -35.72
CA ASN A 50 -26.67 4.33 -36.51
C ASN A 50 -25.16 4.60 -36.58
N THR A 51 -24.73 5.16 -37.71
CA THR A 51 -23.32 5.39 -37.99
C THR A 51 -23.04 6.84 -38.40
N ALA A 52 -21.94 7.38 -37.90
CA ALA A 52 -21.40 8.67 -38.32
C ALA A 52 -19.90 8.52 -38.62
N VAL A 53 -19.34 9.37 -39.47
CA VAL A 53 -17.89 9.31 -39.77
C VAL A 53 -17.07 9.91 -38.63
N TYR A 54 -17.47 11.05 -38.05
CA TYR A 54 -16.66 11.76 -37.06
C TYR A 54 -17.17 11.63 -35.63
N GLY A 55 -18.48 11.62 -35.37
CA GLY A 55 -18.95 11.50 -34.00
C GLY A 55 -20.46 11.42 -33.82
N GLY A 56 -20.88 10.83 -32.71
CA GLY A 56 -22.29 10.70 -32.37
C GLY A 56 -22.99 9.78 -33.36
N GLY A 57 -22.58 8.51 -33.43
CA GLY A 57 -23.24 7.53 -34.29
C GLY A 57 -24.75 7.54 -34.09
N GLY A 58 -25.20 7.64 -32.83
CA GLY A 58 -26.60 7.88 -32.48
C GLY A 58 -26.98 9.36 -32.55
N VAL A 59 -26.43 10.18 -31.66
CA VAL A 59 -26.81 11.59 -31.46
C VAL A 59 -25.56 12.48 -31.43
N SER A 60 -25.56 13.58 -32.18
CA SER A 60 -24.56 14.63 -32.03
C SER A 60 -25.21 15.92 -31.52
N THR A 61 -24.59 16.59 -30.55
CA THR A 61 -25.05 17.85 -29.97
C THR A 61 -24.04 18.95 -30.26
N GLY A 62 -24.45 19.96 -31.02
CA GLY A 62 -23.64 21.11 -31.36
C GLY A 62 -23.35 22.02 -30.17
N ILE A 63 -22.49 23.02 -30.38
CA ILE A 63 -22.04 23.99 -29.36
C ILE A 63 -23.24 24.64 -28.67
N GLY A 64 -23.24 24.65 -27.33
CA GLY A 64 -24.33 25.19 -26.50
C GLY A 64 -25.69 24.49 -26.67
N GLY A 65 -25.74 23.37 -27.39
CA GLY A 65 -26.94 22.56 -27.54
C GLY A 65 -27.25 21.77 -26.27
N VAL A 66 -28.51 21.37 -26.12
CA VAL A 66 -29.00 20.59 -24.98
C VAL A 66 -29.56 19.28 -25.45
N THR A 67 -29.11 18.18 -24.87
CA THR A 67 -29.62 16.84 -25.15
C THR A 67 -30.00 16.16 -23.84
N THR A 68 -31.27 15.80 -23.72
CA THR A 68 -31.82 15.06 -22.57
C THR A 68 -32.35 13.71 -23.05
N ILE A 69 -31.86 12.63 -22.44
CA ILE A 69 -32.26 11.26 -22.74
C ILE A 69 -32.76 10.60 -21.46
N SER A 70 -33.94 10.01 -21.51
CA SER A 70 -34.53 9.29 -20.38
C SER A 70 -35.18 7.96 -20.79
N SER A 71 -35.06 6.95 -19.93
CA SER A 71 -35.72 5.64 -20.11
C SER A 71 -35.51 5.00 -21.48
N SER A 72 -34.35 5.23 -22.11
CA SER A 72 -34.13 4.93 -23.53
C SER A 72 -32.99 3.92 -23.71
N THR A 73 -32.93 3.31 -24.90
CA THR A 73 -31.86 2.39 -25.29
C THR A 73 -31.08 2.96 -26.46
N LEU A 74 -29.77 3.15 -26.27
CA LEU A 74 -28.84 3.51 -27.33
C LEU A 74 -27.87 2.36 -27.54
N THR A 75 -28.04 1.60 -28.62
CA THR A 75 -27.28 0.35 -28.80
C THR A 75 -26.62 0.21 -30.15
N ALA A 76 -25.40 -0.33 -30.17
CA ALA A 76 -24.66 -0.62 -31.40
C ALA A 76 -24.50 0.58 -32.35
N ASN A 77 -24.54 1.81 -31.83
CA ASN A 77 -24.22 2.98 -32.62
C ASN A 77 -22.71 3.11 -32.72
N ALA A 78 -22.23 3.55 -33.88
CA ALA A 78 -20.81 3.52 -34.16
C ALA A 78 -20.28 4.73 -34.89
N ILE A 79 -19.00 5.01 -34.66
CA ILE A 79 -18.19 5.82 -35.56
C ILE A 79 -17.55 4.88 -36.58
N ALA A 80 -17.77 5.18 -37.86
CA ALA A 80 -17.40 4.35 -39.00
C ALA A 80 -16.25 4.94 -39.82
N THR A 81 -15.29 5.62 -39.16
CA THR A 81 -14.09 6.13 -39.81
C THR A 81 -12.97 5.09 -39.83
N THR A 82 -12.14 5.17 -40.87
CA THR A 82 -10.82 4.53 -40.97
C THR A 82 -9.73 5.60 -40.96
N GLU A 83 -9.94 6.68 -40.22
CA GLU A 83 -8.98 7.76 -40.02
C GLU A 83 -8.96 8.12 -38.55
N SER A 84 -7.83 8.65 -38.09
CA SER A 84 -7.71 9.21 -36.75
C SER A 84 -8.55 10.50 -36.66
N VAL A 85 -9.44 10.56 -35.68
CA VAL A 85 -10.31 11.71 -35.39
C VAL A 85 -10.15 12.09 -33.93
N THR A 86 -10.11 13.39 -33.63
CA THR A 86 -9.76 13.88 -32.28
C THR A 86 -10.95 13.92 -31.31
N SER A 87 -12.15 13.55 -31.75
CA SER A 87 -13.36 13.56 -30.92
C SER A 87 -14.43 12.67 -31.53
N GLY A 88 -15.26 12.05 -30.69
CA GLY A 88 -16.43 11.31 -31.13
C GLY A 88 -16.88 10.21 -30.17
N GLY A 89 -18.08 10.35 -29.62
CA GLY A 89 -18.73 9.25 -28.89
C GLY A 89 -19.50 8.33 -29.83
N GLY A 90 -19.40 7.02 -29.63
CA GLY A 90 -20.08 6.01 -30.48
C GLY A 90 -21.60 6.19 -30.50
N ALA A 91 -22.21 6.45 -29.34
CA ALA A 91 -23.63 6.75 -29.21
C ALA A 91 -23.90 8.25 -29.26
N ILE A 92 -23.23 9.03 -28.41
CA ILE A 92 -23.51 10.45 -28.20
C ILE A 92 -22.21 11.24 -28.29
N PHE A 93 -22.19 12.26 -29.12
CA PHE A 93 -21.14 13.27 -29.12
C PHE A 93 -21.71 14.61 -28.66
N GLY A 94 -21.09 15.22 -27.65
CA GLY A 94 -21.36 16.57 -27.18
C GLY A 94 -20.19 17.50 -27.49
N ALA A 95 -20.43 18.51 -28.33
CA ALA A 95 -19.45 19.55 -28.62
C ALA A 95 -19.20 20.46 -27.40
N ASN A 96 -18.19 21.33 -27.51
CA ASN A 96 -17.80 22.22 -26.41
C ASN A 96 -18.98 23.02 -25.85
N GLY A 97 -19.16 22.95 -24.53
CA GLY A 97 -20.22 23.67 -23.79
C GLY A 97 -21.63 23.17 -24.08
N SER A 98 -21.81 22.05 -24.78
CA SER A 98 -23.10 21.37 -24.85
C SER A 98 -23.46 20.72 -23.51
N MET A 99 -24.76 20.64 -23.20
CA MET A 99 -25.23 20.01 -21.97
C MET A 99 -25.86 18.66 -22.29
N LEU A 100 -25.35 17.61 -21.66
CA LEU A 100 -25.83 16.25 -21.82
C LEU A 100 -26.43 15.74 -20.51
N THR A 101 -27.66 15.25 -20.57
CA THR A 101 -28.32 14.57 -19.45
C THR A 101 -28.82 13.21 -19.90
N VAL A 102 -28.40 12.14 -19.21
CA VAL A 102 -28.82 10.76 -19.44
C VAL A 102 -29.37 10.19 -18.13
N SER A 103 -30.59 9.66 -18.18
CA SER A 103 -31.29 9.12 -17.02
C SER A 103 -31.97 7.80 -17.33
N ASP A 104 -31.92 6.85 -16.41
CA ASP A 104 -32.64 5.57 -16.48
C ASP A 104 -32.49 4.84 -17.83
N SER A 105 -31.34 4.98 -18.47
CA SER A 105 -31.13 4.56 -19.87
C SER A 105 -30.06 3.50 -19.98
N THR A 106 -30.12 2.72 -21.06
CA THR A 106 -29.10 1.71 -21.39
C THR A 106 -28.34 2.12 -22.63
N LEU A 107 -27.01 2.22 -22.50
CA LEU A 107 -26.08 2.46 -23.59
C LEU A 107 -25.20 1.22 -23.74
N SER A 108 -25.41 0.44 -24.80
CA SER A 108 -24.75 -0.85 -24.96
C SER A 108 -24.11 -1.08 -26.31
N PHE A 109 -22.98 -1.77 -26.36
CA PHE A 109 -22.31 -2.15 -27.61
C PHE A 109 -21.99 -0.98 -28.55
N ASN A 110 -21.94 0.25 -28.04
CA ASN A 110 -21.58 1.40 -28.85
C ASN A 110 -20.08 1.43 -29.06
N ARG A 111 -19.65 1.87 -30.25
CA ARG A 111 -18.26 1.78 -30.66
C ARG A 111 -17.76 3.08 -31.25
N ALA A 112 -16.73 3.63 -30.63
CA ALA A 112 -15.98 4.75 -31.17
C ALA A 112 -14.68 4.18 -31.79
N SER A 113 -14.59 4.16 -33.13
CA SER A 113 -13.40 3.65 -33.84
C SER A 113 -12.56 4.83 -34.31
N GLY A 114 -11.26 4.82 -33.98
CA GLY A 114 -10.32 5.83 -34.43
C GLY A 114 -10.48 7.20 -33.80
N SER A 115 -11.18 7.28 -32.68
CA SER A 115 -11.40 8.52 -31.92
C SER A 115 -10.71 8.49 -30.57
N GLU A 116 -10.33 9.66 -30.07
CA GLU A 116 -9.97 9.89 -28.65
C GLU A 116 -11.22 10.00 -27.73
N GLY A 117 -12.42 9.99 -28.31
CA GLY A 117 -13.70 10.02 -27.60
C GLY A 117 -14.14 8.66 -27.04
N GLY A 118 -15.15 8.69 -26.16
CA GLY A 118 -15.62 7.52 -25.43
C GLY A 118 -16.46 6.55 -26.25
N GLY A 119 -16.43 5.27 -25.89
CA GLY A 119 -17.10 4.23 -26.68
C GLY A 119 -18.60 4.45 -26.83
N ALA A 120 -19.26 5.02 -25.81
CA ALA A 120 -20.64 5.48 -25.88
C ALA A 120 -20.74 7.01 -25.96
N ILE A 121 -20.16 7.73 -25.00
CA ILE A 121 -20.31 9.17 -24.86
C ILE A 121 -18.94 9.85 -24.95
N ASP A 122 -18.87 10.90 -25.74
CA ASP A 122 -17.81 11.92 -25.66
C ASP A 122 -18.47 13.25 -25.32
N ALA A 123 -18.16 13.80 -24.15
CA ALA A 123 -18.80 14.99 -23.60
C ALA A 123 -17.78 16.10 -23.36
N ASN A 124 -17.92 17.20 -24.12
CA ASN A 124 -17.08 18.40 -24.02
C ASN A 124 -17.73 19.57 -23.27
N GLY A 125 -18.70 19.28 -22.41
CA GLY A 125 -19.51 20.23 -21.65
C GLY A 125 -20.17 19.53 -20.46
N PRO A 126 -21.00 20.23 -19.66
CA PRO A 126 -21.62 19.65 -18.47
C PRO A 126 -22.33 18.32 -18.76
N LEU A 127 -22.02 17.31 -17.96
CA LEU A 127 -22.54 15.95 -18.12
C LEU A 127 -23.23 15.52 -16.83
N THR A 128 -24.46 15.01 -16.97
CA THR A 128 -25.19 14.37 -15.87
C THR A 128 -25.68 12.99 -16.31
N ILE A 129 -25.33 11.97 -15.55
CA ILE A 129 -25.74 10.58 -15.76
C ILE A 129 -26.35 10.05 -14.46
N THR A 130 -27.58 9.54 -14.54
CA THR A 130 -28.29 9.03 -13.35
C THR A 130 -28.99 7.70 -13.65
N GLY A 131 -28.94 6.74 -12.74
CA GLY A 131 -29.73 5.50 -12.83
C GLY A 131 -29.51 4.67 -14.10
N SER A 132 -28.37 4.85 -14.79
CA SER A 132 -28.18 4.35 -16.15
C SER A 132 -27.23 3.15 -16.20
N SER A 133 -27.14 2.50 -17.36
CA SER A 133 -26.27 1.34 -17.58
C SER A 133 -25.46 1.47 -18.88
N PHE A 134 -24.14 1.36 -18.77
CA PHE A 134 -23.18 1.37 -19.86
C PHE A 134 -22.53 -0.01 -19.97
N ILE A 135 -22.90 -0.77 -21.00
CA ILE A 135 -22.57 -2.19 -21.10
C ILE A 135 -21.80 -2.47 -22.39
N SER A 136 -20.59 -3.02 -22.27
CA SER A 136 -19.82 -3.51 -23.42
C SER A 136 -19.62 -2.45 -24.51
N ASN A 137 -19.45 -1.18 -24.12
CA ASN A 137 -19.07 -0.13 -25.05
C ASN A 137 -17.55 -0.19 -25.29
N THR A 138 -17.12 0.26 -26.48
CA THR A 138 -15.73 0.13 -26.89
C THR A 138 -15.19 1.41 -27.52
N ALA A 139 -14.13 1.96 -26.94
CA ALA A 139 -13.27 2.96 -27.58
C ALA A 139 -12.07 2.23 -28.20
N ALA A 140 -12.11 2.03 -29.53
CA ALA A 140 -11.13 1.25 -30.27
C ALA A 140 -10.07 2.13 -30.95
N THR A 141 -8.87 1.60 -31.12
CA THR A 141 -7.78 2.28 -31.83
C THR A 141 -8.00 2.42 -33.33
N TYR A 142 -7.41 3.48 -33.88
CA TYR A 142 -6.98 3.54 -35.27
C TYR A 142 -5.67 4.32 -35.36
N GLY A 143 -4.58 3.66 -35.77
CA GLY A 143 -3.26 4.30 -35.89
C GLY A 143 -2.71 4.80 -34.55
N ALA A 144 -2.23 6.04 -34.51
CA ALA A 144 -1.61 6.65 -33.33
C ALA A 144 -2.62 7.29 -32.34
N SER A 145 -3.92 7.30 -32.65
CA SER A 145 -4.93 7.84 -31.73
C SER A 145 -5.33 6.82 -30.68
N GLU A 146 -5.34 7.27 -29.43
CA GLU A 146 -5.54 6.48 -28.23
C GLU A 146 -7.03 6.47 -27.86
N GLY A 147 -7.71 5.33 -27.97
CA GLY A 147 -9.09 5.21 -27.51
C GLY A 147 -9.18 5.38 -25.99
N GLN A 148 -10.00 6.33 -25.52
CA GLN A 148 -10.16 6.67 -24.10
C GLN A 148 -11.61 6.49 -23.67
N GLY A 149 -11.86 6.15 -22.41
CA GLY A 149 -13.20 6.10 -21.85
C GLY A 149 -14.08 5.07 -22.55
N GLY A 150 -13.90 3.78 -22.27
CA GLY A 150 -14.57 2.71 -23.02
C GLY A 150 -16.10 2.86 -23.03
N ALA A 151 -16.68 3.51 -22.02
CA ALA A 151 -18.04 4.05 -22.04
C ALA A 151 -18.07 5.56 -22.27
N VAL A 152 -17.43 6.33 -21.39
CA VAL A 152 -17.53 7.79 -21.37
C VAL A 152 -16.14 8.39 -21.38
N SER A 153 -15.89 9.27 -22.34
CA SER A 153 -14.82 10.25 -22.29
C SER A 153 -15.44 11.60 -21.96
N PHE A 154 -14.95 12.21 -20.90
CA PHE A 154 -15.35 13.54 -20.45
C PHE A 154 -14.11 14.43 -20.41
N GLY A 155 -14.19 15.59 -21.03
CA GLY A 155 -13.11 16.56 -20.98
C GLY A 155 -13.42 17.84 -21.74
N GLY A 156 -12.38 18.59 -22.07
CA GLY A 156 -12.48 19.81 -22.88
C GLY A 156 -11.71 20.98 -22.29
N ASN A 157 -11.68 22.10 -23.01
CA ASN A 157 -10.83 23.25 -22.67
C ASN A 157 -11.30 24.06 -21.43
N ASN A 158 -12.40 23.66 -20.79
CA ASN A 158 -12.96 24.35 -19.63
C ASN A 158 -13.14 23.36 -18.48
N LEU A 159 -13.04 23.85 -17.24
CA LEU A 159 -13.25 23.09 -16.01
C LEU A 159 -14.75 22.82 -15.78
N TYR A 160 -15.32 21.90 -16.55
CA TYR A 160 -16.70 21.43 -16.37
C TYR A 160 -16.77 20.30 -15.34
N THR A 161 -17.99 20.00 -14.89
CA THR A 161 -18.28 18.90 -13.98
C THR A 161 -19.05 17.78 -14.66
N ALA A 162 -18.63 16.54 -14.43
CA ALA A 162 -19.40 15.33 -14.70
C ALA A 162 -20.01 14.82 -13.40
N VAL A 163 -21.34 14.73 -13.34
CA VAL A 163 -22.09 14.17 -12.20
C VAL A 163 -22.66 12.82 -12.61
N ILE A 164 -22.23 11.76 -11.94
CA ILE A 164 -22.62 10.38 -12.24
C ILE A 164 -23.12 9.72 -10.95
N SER A 165 -24.41 9.37 -10.89
CA SER A 165 -25.01 8.74 -9.71
C SER A 165 -25.82 7.49 -10.05
N GLY A 166 -25.75 6.47 -9.18
CA GLY A 166 -26.56 5.25 -9.28
C GLY A 166 -26.40 4.51 -10.62
N THR A 167 -25.22 4.59 -11.24
CA THR A 167 -25.00 4.14 -12.62
C THR A 167 -24.07 2.92 -12.65
N THR A 168 -24.30 2.02 -13.60
CA THR A 168 -23.46 0.83 -13.80
C THR A 168 -22.64 0.93 -15.08
N PHE A 169 -21.33 0.72 -14.99
CA PHE A 169 -20.40 0.54 -16.10
C PHE A 169 -19.88 -0.90 -16.09
N LEU A 170 -20.36 -1.71 -17.02
CA LEU A 170 -20.07 -3.13 -17.08
C LEU A 170 -19.33 -3.50 -18.36
N SER A 171 -18.15 -4.11 -18.20
CA SER A 171 -17.39 -4.72 -19.31
C SER A 171 -17.11 -3.77 -20.47
N ASN A 172 -16.91 -2.48 -20.17
CA ASN A 172 -16.50 -1.51 -21.18
C ASN A 172 -15.01 -1.65 -21.43
N THR A 173 -14.59 -1.31 -22.65
CA THR A 173 -13.20 -1.46 -23.06
C THR A 173 -12.71 -0.19 -23.74
N ALA A 174 -11.66 0.40 -23.19
CA ALA A 174 -10.85 1.39 -23.88
C ALA A 174 -9.59 0.70 -24.37
N TYR A 175 -9.08 1.12 -25.52
CA TYR A 175 -7.75 0.69 -25.91
C TYR A 175 -6.70 1.26 -24.97
N ASN A 176 -6.79 2.54 -24.59
CA ASN A 176 -5.73 3.24 -23.87
C ASN A 176 -6.07 3.61 -22.41
N ARG A 177 -6.97 4.56 -22.17
CA ARG A 177 -7.19 5.10 -20.81
C ARG A 177 -8.62 4.95 -20.37
N GLY A 178 -8.83 4.54 -19.12
CA GLY A 178 -10.17 4.54 -18.53
C GLY A 178 -11.08 3.52 -19.21
N GLY A 179 -10.97 2.25 -18.83
CA GLY A 179 -11.76 1.19 -19.48
C GLY A 179 -13.27 1.42 -19.46
N ALA A 180 -13.78 2.17 -18.47
CA ALA A 180 -15.12 2.75 -18.49
C ALA A 180 -15.09 4.26 -18.69
N LEU A 181 -14.39 4.97 -17.80
CA LEU A 181 -14.44 6.41 -17.66
C LEU A 181 -13.06 7.01 -17.88
N TYR A 182 -12.99 7.97 -18.79
CA TYR A 182 -11.87 8.91 -18.88
C TYR A 182 -12.39 10.31 -18.51
N VAL A 183 -11.68 10.98 -17.62
CA VAL A 183 -11.95 12.35 -17.19
C VAL A 183 -10.68 13.16 -17.38
N GLY A 184 -10.66 14.07 -18.34
CA GLY A 184 -9.51 14.91 -18.65
C GLY A 184 -9.81 16.39 -18.42
N ASN A 185 -9.17 17.00 -17.43
CA ASN A 185 -9.43 18.35 -16.91
C ASN A 185 -10.87 18.52 -16.38
N GLY A 186 -11.02 19.18 -15.22
CA GLY A 186 -12.32 19.45 -14.60
C GLY A 186 -12.62 18.53 -13.42
N THR A 187 -13.91 18.33 -13.12
CA THR A 187 -14.34 17.68 -11.87
C THR A 187 -15.24 16.47 -12.15
N LEU A 188 -14.97 15.35 -11.46
CA LEU A 188 -15.83 14.18 -11.39
C LEU A 188 -16.51 14.09 -10.02
N ASP A 189 -17.84 14.01 -10.03
CA ASP A 189 -18.64 13.58 -8.88
C ASP A 189 -19.26 12.21 -9.22
N LEU A 190 -18.78 11.16 -8.54
CA LEU A 190 -19.18 9.78 -8.75
C LEU A 190 -19.78 9.20 -7.48
N ASP A 191 -21.10 9.04 -7.48
CA ASP A 191 -21.89 8.63 -6.34
C ASP A 191 -22.59 7.29 -6.59
N ALA A 192 -22.59 6.41 -5.58
CA ALA A 192 -23.38 5.17 -5.53
C ALA A 192 -23.35 4.33 -6.83
N SER A 193 -22.22 4.34 -7.54
CA SER A 193 -22.09 3.78 -8.88
C SER A 193 -21.19 2.55 -8.89
N THR A 194 -21.40 1.66 -9.87
CA THR A 194 -20.65 0.40 -9.98
C THR A 194 -19.88 0.36 -11.30
N LEU A 195 -18.57 0.17 -11.22
CA LEU A 195 -17.66 0.02 -12.34
C LEU A 195 -17.06 -1.37 -12.26
N SER A 196 -17.57 -2.30 -13.08
CA SER A 196 -17.19 -3.71 -13.02
C SER A 196 -16.68 -4.27 -14.34
N GLY A 197 -15.60 -5.06 -14.29
CA GLY A 197 -15.10 -5.80 -15.44
C GLY A 197 -14.58 -4.92 -16.58
N ASN A 198 -14.30 -3.65 -16.31
CA ASN A 198 -13.85 -2.72 -17.34
C ASN A 198 -12.35 -2.89 -17.60
N THR A 199 -11.93 -2.63 -18.84
CA THR A 199 -10.56 -2.92 -19.26
C THR A 199 -9.96 -1.78 -20.07
N ALA A 200 -8.76 -1.37 -19.70
CA ALA A 200 -7.83 -0.69 -20.60
C ALA A 200 -6.89 -1.76 -21.20
N ALA A 201 -6.86 -1.87 -22.53
CA ALA A 201 -6.50 -3.12 -23.20
C ALA A 201 -5.14 -3.18 -23.92
N GLY A 202 -4.49 -2.06 -24.22
CA GLY A 202 -3.26 -2.07 -25.04
C GLY A 202 -1.96 -2.40 -24.28
N PHE A 203 -0.84 -1.79 -24.68
CA PHE A 203 0.42 -1.77 -23.90
C PHE A 203 0.80 -0.37 -23.34
N GLY A 204 0.98 -0.24 -22.01
CA GLY A 204 1.34 1.02 -21.32
C GLY A 204 0.16 1.81 -20.72
N GLU A 205 -1.00 1.18 -20.59
CA GLU A 205 -2.30 1.79 -20.31
C GLU A 205 -2.72 1.87 -18.85
N MET A 206 -3.62 2.78 -18.58
CA MET A 206 -3.87 3.23 -17.22
C MET A 206 -5.37 3.33 -16.93
N GLY A 207 -5.76 2.93 -15.72
CA GLY A 207 -7.12 3.09 -15.22
C GLY A 207 -8.09 2.08 -15.84
N GLY A 208 -8.16 0.87 -15.28
CA GLY A 208 -8.99 -0.19 -15.86
C GLY A 208 -10.49 0.13 -15.82
N ALA A 209 -10.94 0.87 -14.81
CA ALA A 209 -12.27 1.49 -14.80
C ALA A 209 -12.19 2.99 -15.04
N LEU A 210 -11.44 3.72 -14.22
CA LEU A 210 -11.36 5.18 -14.25
C LEU A 210 -9.93 5.65 -14.50
N TYR A 211 -9.76 6.55 -15.47
CA TYR A 211 -8.57 7.37 -15.62
C TYR A 211 -8.94 8.84 -15.42
N CYS A 212 -8.27 9.51 -14.48
CA CYS A 212 -8.41 10.93 -14.18
C CYS A 212 -7.11 11.64 -14.57
N ASP A 213 -7.15 12.46 -15.62
CA ASP A 213 -6.05 13.31 -16.09
C ASP A 213 -6.27 14.75 -15.66
N ASP A 214 -5.41 15.24 -14.77
CA ASP A 214 -5.46 16.59 -14.20
C ASP A 214 -6.88 16.97 -13.75
N CYS A 215 -7.55 16.02 -13.10
CA CYS A 215 -8.94 16.15 -12.69
C CYS A 215 -9.07 16.15 -11.17
N ASP A 216 -10.09 16.85 -10.70
CA ASP A 216 -10.60 16.75 -9.33
C ASP A 216 -11.68 15.68 -9.27
N PHE A 217 -11.75 14.92 -8.18
CA PHE A 217 -12.75 13.89 -7.99
C PHE A 217 -13.26 13.79 -6.55
N THR A 218 -14.55 13.50 -6.46
CA THR A 218 -15.22 13.01 -5.25
C THR A 218 -15.88 11.68 -5.63
N ILE A 219 -15.52 10.62 -4.92
CA ILE A 219 -16.07 9.28 -5.12
C ILE A 219 -16.69 8.83 -3.80
N ASP A 220 -18.01 8.63 -3.78
CA ASP A 220 -18.73 8.18 -2.59
C ASP A 220 -19.63 6.98 -2.88
N GLY A 221 -19.62 5.99 -1.99
CA GLY A 221 -20.50 4.81 -2.10
C GLY A 221 -20.27 3.96 -3.36
N ALA A 222 -19.13 4.11 -4.04
CA ALA A 222 -18.88 3.47 -5.33
C ALA A 222 -18.24 2.08 -5.18
N THR A 223 -18.45 1.24 -6.19
CA THR A 223 -17.81 -0.08 -6.31
C THR A 223 -16.96 -0.15 -7.58
N PHE A 224 -15.67 -0.47 -7.43
CA PHE A 224 -14.76 -0.79 -8.52
C PHE A 224 -14.38 -2.27 -8.40
N SER A 225 -14.90 -3.13 -9.29
CA SER A 225 -14.70 -4.58 -9.20
C SER A 225 -14.18 -5.25 -10.46
N GLY A 226 -13.14 -6.08 -10.35
CA GLY A 226 -12.70 -6.90 -11.49
C GLY A 226 -12.19 -6.08 -12.68
N ASN A 227 -11.73 -4.85 -12.46
CA ASN A 227 -11.24 -4.00 -13.54
C ASN A 227 -9.74 -4.24 -13.77
N SER A 228 -9.27 -3.96 -14.98
CA SER A 228 -7.90 -4.31 -15.34
C SER A 228 -7.25 -3.36 -16.35
N ALA A 229 -5.98 -3.01 -16.08
CA ALA A 229 -5.14 -2.13 -16.90
C ALA A 229 -3.66 -2.50 -16.70
N TYR A 230 -2.72 -1.80 -17.35
CA TYR A 230 -1.29 -1.97 -17.07
C TYR A 230 -0.92 -1.41 -15.70
N SER A 231 -1.48 -0.26 -15.29
CA SER A 231 -1.39 0.27 -13.92
C SER A 231 -2.70 0.94 -13.50
N GLY A 232 -2.98 0.99 -12.20
CA GLY A 232 -4.27 1.45 -11.70
C GLY A 232 -5.40 0.55 -12.20
N GLY A 233 -5.36 -0.74 -11.81
CA GLY A 233 -6.30 -1.75 -12.33
C GLY A 233 -7.76 -1.32 -12.15
N GLY A 234 -8.09 -0.66 -11.04
CA GLY A 234 -9.36 0.05 -10.86
C GLY A 234 -9.29 1.49 -11.35
N ILE A 235 -8.50 2.29 -10.63
CA ILE A 235 -8.44 3.74 -10.79
C ILE A 235 -6.98 4.16 -11.01
N TYR A 236 -6.78 5.08 -11.94
CA TYR A 236 -5.50 5.75 -12.16
C TYR A 236 -5.71 7.26 -12.17
N VAL A 237 -4.91 7.99 -11.40
CA VAL A 237 -5.00 9.45 -11.30
C VAL A 237 -3.63 10.10 -11.55
N THR A 238 -3.59 11.14 -12.38
CA THR A 238 -2.42 12.03 -12.60
C THR A 238 -2.80 13.50 -12.46
N ALA A 239 -2.03 14.29 -11.71
CA ALA A 239 -2.27 15.72 -11.52
C ALA A 239 -1.01 16.52 -11.81
N THR A 240 -1.23 17.79 -12.15
CA THR A 240 -0.17 18.79 -12.26
C THR A 240 -0.08 19.71 -11.04
N SER A 241 -1.01 19.61 -10.07
CA SER A 241 -1.10 20.54 -8.93
C SER A 241 -1.71 19.97 -7.63
N LEU A 242 -1.14 20.35 -6.48
CA LEU A 242 -1.53 19.95 -5.11
C LEU A 242 -2.70 20.78 -4.51
N THR A 243 -3.51 21.45 -5.31
CA THR A 243 -4.42 22.49 -4.77
C THR A 243 -5.73 21.97 -4.16
N VAL A 244 -6.16 20.76 -4.54
CA VAL A 244 -7.45 20.19 -4.12
C VAL A 244 -7.25 18.84 -3.42
N GLU A 245 -7.98 18.63 -2.32
CA GLU A 245 -8.07 17.32 -1.67
C GLU A 245 -9.13 16.48 -2.38
N ASN A 246 -8.70 15.40 -2.99
CA ASN A 246 -9.57 14.44 -3.66
C ASN A 246 -10.00 13.36 -2.68
N THR A 247 -11.23 12.86 -2.81
CA THR A 247 -11.80 11.96 -1.80
C THR A 247 -12.36 10.67 -2.39
N ILE A 248 -12.14 9.58 -1.66
CA ILE A 248 -12.82 8.30 -1.85
C ILE A 248 -13.41 7.88 -0.50
N THR A 249 -14.73 7.82 -0.41
CA THR A 249 -15.45 7.53 0.82
C THR A 249 -16.46 6.41 0.64
N SER A 250 -16.69 5.64 1.72
CA SER A 250 -17.74 4.60 1.77
C SER A 250 -17.71 3.61 0.59
N SER A 251 -16.54 3.41 -0.01
CA SER A 251 -16.41 2.74 -1.31
C SER A 251 -15.78 1.35 -1.18
N THR A 252 -15.84 0.56 -2.25
CA THR A 252 -15.18 -0.75 -2.33
C THR A 252 -14.39 -0.88 -3.63
N LEU A 253 -13.09 -1.11 -3.51
CA LEU A 253 -12.19 -1.41 -4.63
C LEU A 253 -11.74 -2.86 -4.47
N ARG A 254 -12.30 -3.77 -5.28
CA ARG A 254 -12.05 -5.21 -5.15
C ARG A 254 -11.63 -5.91 -6.43
N GLU A 255 -10.80 -6.94 -6.32
CA GLU A 255 -10.45 -7.83 -7.43
C GLU A 255 -9.91 -7.10 -8.68
N ASN A 256 -9.35 -5.90 -8.50
CA ASN A 256 -8.78 -5.14 -9.60
C ASN A 256 -7.33 -5.58 -9.81
N HIS A 257 -6.90 -5.57 -11.07
CA HIS A 257 -5.66 -6.22 -11.48
C HIS A 257 -4.84 -5.34 -12.43
N ALA A 258 -3.61 -5.01 -12.01
CA ALA A 258 -2.59 -4.45 -12.88
C ALA A 258 -1.88 -5.60 -13.62
N LYS A 259 -2.10 -5.72 -14.94
CA LYS A 259 -1.79 -6.90 -15.77
C LYS A 259 -0.32 -7.18 -16.02
N ALA A 260 0.53 -6.17 -15.86
CA ALA A 260 1.92 -6.27 -16.29
C ALA A 260 2.81 -6.78 -15.16
N ASP A 261 3.89 -7.46 -15.54
CA ASP A 261 4.97 -7.86 -14.62
C ASP A 261 5.61 -6.65 -13.92
N SER A 262 5.37 -5.43 -14.42
CA SER A 262 5.77 -4.15 -13.83
C SER A 262 4.57 -3.22 -13.57
N GLY A 263 3.36 -3.76 -13.49
CA GLY A 263 2.13 -3.00 -13.25
C GLY A 263 2.02 -2.54 -11.81
N LEU A 264 1.55 -1.31 -11.60
CA LEU A 264 1.51 -0.66 -10.28
C LEU A 264 0.08 -0.37 -9.86
N GLY A 265 -0.24 -0.54 -8.57
CA GLY A 265 -1.53 -0.15 -8.00
C GLY A 265 -2.68 -0.99 -8.53
N GLY A 266 -2.92 -2.17 -7.96
CA GLY A 266 -3.95 -3.09 -8.46
C GLY A 266 -5.34 -2.47 -8.38
N ALA A 267 -5.67 -1.84 -7.25
CA ALA A 267 -6.88 -1.03 -7.08
C ALA A 267 -6.69 0.39 -7.58
N LEU A 268 -5.64 1.06 -7.11
CA LEU A 268 -5.47 2.49 -7.24
C LEU A 268 -4.00 2.85 -7.47
N TYR A 269 -3.75 3.64 -8.51
CA TYR A 269 -2.48 4.30 -8.73
C TYR A 269 -2.65 5.81 -8.51
N LEU A 270 -1.84 6.37 -7.62
CA LEU A 270 -1.77 7.79 -7.33
C LEU A 270 -0.47 8.38 -7.90
N GLY A 271 -0.61 9.17 -8.97
CA GLY A 271 0.51 9.88 -9.59
C GLY A 271 1.02 11.06 -8.76
N ASP A 272 2.10 11.68 -9.23
CA ASP A 272 2.80 12.78 -8.56
C ASP A 272 1.87 13.92 -8.14
N ASN A 273 2.22 14.57 -7.02
CA ASN A 273 1.59 15.82 -6.57
C ASN A 273 0.08 15.73 -6.31
N TYR A 274 -0.41 14.59 -5.84
CA TYR A 274 -1.78 14.43 -5.39
C TYR A 274 -1.95 14.50 -3.88
N ARG A 275 -3.09 15.06 -3.46
CA ARG A 275 -3.62 14.96 -2.10
C ARG A 275 -4.89 14.12 -2.14
N VAL A 276 -4.86 12.92 -1.54
CA VAL A 276 -6.00 11.99 -1.55
C VAL A 276 -6.33 11.54 -0.13
N ALA A 277 -7.59 11.73 0.26
CA ALA A 277 -8.16 11.18 1.48
C ALA A 277 -9.09 9.99 1.12
N ILE A 278 -8.72 8.81 1.61
CA ILE A 278 -9.51 7.59 1.51
C ILE A 278 -10.04 7.30 2.91
N SER A 279 -11.37 7.26 3.07
CA SER A 279 -11.97 6.93 4.36
C SER A 279 -13.13 5.96 4.27
N ASP A 280 -13.30 5.15 5.32
CA ASP A 280 -14.42 4.20 5.45
C ASP A 280 -14.57 3.31 4.21
N THR A 281 -13.43 2.97 3.58
CA THR A 281 -13.34 2.32 2.26
C THR A 281 -12.59 1.00 2.37
N ALA A 282 -13.02 0.02 1.58
CA ALA A 282 -12.43 -1.31 1.53
C ALA A 282 -11.63 -1.54 0.23
N VAL A 283 -10.36 -1.91 0.36
CA VAL A 283 -9.44 -2.29 -0.72
C VAL A 283 -9.12 -3.78 -0.59
N LEU A 284 -9.76 -4.60 -1.42
CA LEU A 284 -9.89 -6.05 -1.20
C LEU A 284 -9.39 -6.89 -2.39
N SER A 285 -8.51 -7.85 -2.15
CA SER A 285 -8.14 -8.87 -3.16
C SER A 285 -7.66 -8.30 -4.49
N ASN A 286 -6.97 -7.16 -4.46
CA ASN A 286 -6.38 -6.56 -5.65
C ASN A 286 -4.96 -7.08 -5.86
N SER A 287 -4.48 -7.01 -7.10
CA SER A 287 -3.14 -7.53 -7.44
C SER A 287 -2.38 -6.64 -8.41
N ALA A 288 -1.07 -6.55 -8.19
CA ALA A 288 -0.12 -5.80 -9.02
C ALA A 288 1.31 -6.37 -8.85
N ASN A 289 2.29 -5.81 -9.58
CA ASN A 289 3.69 -6.05 -9.26
C ASN A 289 4.06 -5.36 -7.94
N SER A 290 3.73 -4.07 -7.78
CA SER A 290 3.94 -3.33 -6.54
C SER A 290 2.68 -2.54 -6.18
N GLY A 291 2.37 -2.46 -4.88
CA GLY A 291 1.13 -1.86 -4.42
C GLY A 291 -0.07 -2.69 -4.86
N GLY A 292 -0.18 -3.93 -4.38
CA GLY A 292 -1.24 -4.86 -4.78
C GLY A 292 -2.63 -4.23 -4.65
N GLY A 293 -2.85 -3.46 -3.57
CA GLY A 293 -3.95 -2.51 -3.45
C GLY A 293 -3.60 -1.16 -4.08
N ILE A 294 -2.74 -0.38 -3.41
CA ILE A 294 -2.49 1.02 -3.74
C ILE A 294 -1.00 1.25 -4.03
N TYR A 295 -0.71 2.03 -5.07
CA TYR A 295 0.62 2.57 -5.32
C TYR A 295 0.58 4.09 -5.24
N ALA A 296 1.39 4.68 -4.37
CA ALA A 296 1.50 6.13 -4.18
C ALA A 296 2.89 6.63 -4.56
N VAL A 297 2.97 7.42 -5.63
CA VAL A 297 4.25 7.94 -6.17
C VAL A 297 4.78 9.07 -5.28
N THR A 298 6.07 9.33 -5.41
CA THR A 298 6.79 10.44 -4.77
C THR A 298 6.01 11.77 -4.86
N GLY A 299 5.93 12.49 -3.74
CA GLY A 299 5.21 13.78 -3.66
C GLY A 299 3.71 13.67 -3.43
N THR A 300 3.13 12.47 -3.50
CA THR A 300 1.74 12.20 -3.10
C THR A 300 1.57 12.33 -1.58
N GLN A 301 0.41 12.81 -1.13
CA GLN A 301 -0.05 12.75 0.25
C GLN A 301 -1.31 11.91 0.32
N LEU A 302 -1.23 10.75 0.97
CA LEU A 302 -2.30 9.78 1.11
C LEU A 302 -2.71 9.62 2.58
N TRP A 303 -3.97 9.92 2.88
CA TRP A 303 -4.62 9.55 4.15
C TRP A 303 -5.49 8.33 3.91
N PHE A 304 -5.26 7.27 4.66
CA PHE A 304 -6.04 6.04 4.65
C PHE A 304 -6.65 5.81 6.03
N GLU A 305 -7.89 6.27 6.21
CA GLU A 305 -8.55 6.36 7.50
C GLU A 305 -9.73 5.40 7.64
N ARG A 306 -9.82 4.67 8.76
CA ARG A 306 -10.93 3.74 9.04
C ARG A 306 -11.19 2.76 7.88
N GLY A 307 -10.14 2.45 7.13
CA GLY A 307 -10.21 1.63 5.93
C GLY A 307 -9.86 0.17 6.20
N ARG A 308 -10.23 -0.69 5.26
CA ARG A 308 -9.86 -2.11 5.23
C ARG A 308 -8.93 -2.36 4.05
N LEU A 309 -7.76 -2.92 4.31
CA LEU A 309 -6.80 -3.35 3.31
C LEU A 309 -6.63 -4.86 3.44
N GLU A 310 -7.31 -5.65 2.61
CA GLU A 310 -7.41 -7.10 2.86
C GLU A 310 -7.14 -7.96 1.64
N GLY A 311 -6.35 -9.00 1.82
CA GLY A 311 -6.14 -10.03 0.79
C GLY A 311 -5.45 -9.52 -0.48
N ASN A 312 -4.80 -8.35 -0.45
CA ASN A 312 -4.15 -7.78 -1.63
C ASN A 312 -2.76 -8.42 -1.82
N THR A 313 -2.36 -8.64 -3.06
CA THR A 313 -1.15 -9.39 -3.40
C THR A 313 -0.24 -8.60 -4.34
N ALA A 314 1.05 -8.52 -4.00
CA ALA A 314 2.10 -7.92 -4.83
C ALA A 314 3.17 -8.96 -5.20
N MET A 315 3.58 -8.99 -6.47
CA MET A 315 4.71 -9.84 -6.91
C MET A 315 6.08 -9.29 -6.47
N ALA A 316 6.14 -8.07 -5.95
CA ALA A 316 7.35 -7.46 -5.44
C ALA A 316 7.11 -6.90 -4.04
N GLN A 317 6.57 -5.70 -3.93
CA GLN A 317 6.55 -4.96 -2.66
C GLN A 317 5.20 -4.31 -2.40
N GLY A 318 4.83 -4.22 -1.12
CA GLY A 318 3.61 -3.54 -0.70
C GLY A 318 2.36 -4.29 -1.15
N GLY A 319 2.09 -5.47 -0.57
CA GLY A 319 0.94 -6.29 -0.94
C GLY A 319 -0.36 -5.50 -0.84
N GLY A 320 -0.50 -4.74 0.25
CA GLY A 320 -1.52 -3.73 0.39
C GLY A 320 -1.17 -2.38 -0.26
N ILE A 321 -0.17 -1.67 0.27
CA ILE A 321 0.23 -0.33 -0.17
C ILE A 321 1.73 -0.29 -0.44
N PHE A 322 2.11 0.29 -1.58
CA PHE A 322 3.47 0.75 -1.84
C PHE A 322 3.48 2.28 -1.80
N ASN A 323 4.29 2.87 -0.93
CA ASN A 323 4.34 4.32 -0.74
C ASN A 323 5.74 4.88 -1.03
N GLU A 324 5.84 5.83 -1.95
CA GLU A 324 7.00 6.70 -2.14
C GLU A 324 6.72 8.15 -1.69
N GLY A 325 5.45 8.47 -1.42
CA GLY A 325 5.00 9.77 -0.95
C GLY A 325 4.90 9.85 0.58
N SER A 326 3.92 10.59 1.10
CA SER A 326 3.57 10.64 2.51
C SER A 326 2.31 9.85 2.77
N LEU A 327 2.40 8.82 3.60
CA LEU A 327 1.30 7.93 3.95
C LEU A 327 0.91 8.08 5.43
N TYR A 328 -0.38 8.31 5.65
CA TYR A 328 -1.00 8.35 6.97
C TYR A 328 -2.04 7.23 7.07
N VAL A 329 -1.80 6.21 7.89
CA VAL A 329 -2.73 5.10 8.13
C VAL A 329 -3.31 5.24 9.53
N ILE A 330 -4.61 5.54 9.63
CA ILE A 330 -5.23 5.94 10.89
C ILE A 330 -6.52 5.15 11.14
N GLY A 331 -6.61 4.44 12.27
CA GLY A 331 -7.84 3.72 12.61
C GLY A 331 -8.17 2.57 11.66
N SER A 332 -7.19 2.08 10.89
CA SER A 332 -7.41 1.18 9.76
C SER A 332 -6.98 -0.25 10.08
N VAL A 333 -7.48 -1.21 9.30
CA VAL A 333 -7.16 -2.64 9.44
C VAL A 333 -6.54 -3.17 8.16
N ALA A 334 -5.36 -3.77 8.26
CA ALA A 334 -4.68 -4.47 7.18
C ALA A 334 -4.59 -5.97 7.49
N THR A 335 -5.27 -6.82 6.71
CA THR A 335 -5.35 -8.27 7.00
C THR A 335 -5.03 -9.14 5.78
N GLY A 336 -4.15 -10.12 5.94
CA GLY A 336 -3.93 -11.14 4.92
C GLY A 336 -3.36 -10.60 3.61
N ASN A 337 -2.65 -9.47 3.64
CA ASN A 337 -1.97 -8.94 2.45
C ASN A 337 -0.62 -9.63 2.29
N ASP A 338 -0.22 -9.84 1.04
CA ASP A 338 0.91 -10.70 0.67
C ASP A 338 1.85 -10.01 -0.33
N ALA A 339 3.16 -10.07 -0.10
CA ALA A 339 4.17 -9.52 -1.01
C ALA A 339 5.41 -10.42 -1.12
N GLU A 340 5.87 -10.75 -2.32
CA GLU A 340 7.02 -11.64 -2.49
C GLU A 340 8.31 -11.13 -1.82
N ILE A 341 8.59 -9.83 -1.87
CA ILE A 341 9.86 -9.24 -1.40
C ILE A 341 9.68 -8.58 -0.02
N GLY A 342 8.75 -7.64 0.13
CA GLY A 342 8.63 -6.96 1.41
C GLY A 342 7.41 -6.10 1.62
N GLY A 343 7.02 -5.97 2.89
CA GLY A 343 5.89 -5.15 3.30
C GLY A 343 4.57 -5.77 2.86
N GLY A 344 4.18 -6.89 3.48
CA GLY A 344 2.97 -7.62 3.10
C GLY A 344 1.76 -6.70 3.11
N ALA A 345 1.60 -5.87 4.15
CA ALA A 345 0.64 -4.78 4.15
C ALA A 345 1.20 -3.50 3.51
N ILE A 346 2.36 -3.02 3.97
CA ILE A 346 2.90 -1.71 3.56
C ILE A 346 4.39 -1.82 3.26
N TYR A 347 4.79 -1.42 2.06
CA TYR A 347 6.17 -1.06 1.77
C TYR A 347 6.28 0.47 1.71
N ASP A 348 7.12 1.04 2.55
CA ASP A 348 7.30 2.49 2.65
C ASP A 348 8.70 2.92 2.23
N ALA A 349 8.79 3.60 1.09
CA ALA A 349 9.95 4.28 0.54
C ALA A 349 9.90 5.82 0.72
N GLY A 350 8.86 6.34 1.37
CA GLY A 350 8.57 7.77 1.49
C GLY A 350 8.59 8.26 2.94
N TRP A 351 7.43 8.62 3.47
CA TRP A 351 7.20 8.99 4.87
C TRP A 351 5.96 8.25 5.41
N LEU A 352 6.08 7.59 6.56
CA LEU A 352 5.00 6.81 7.15
C LEU A 352 4.59 7.30 8.54
N VAL A 353 3.28 7.50 8.71
CA VAL A 353 2.62 7.62 10.01
C VAL A 353 1.54 6.56 10.12
N VAL A 354 1.63 5.71 11.14
CA VAL A 354 0.60 4.73 11.49
C VAL A 354 0.08 5.05 12.89
N SER A 355 -1.24 5.14 13.03
CA SER A 355 -1.88 5.38 14.32
C SER A 355 -3.15 4.58 14.49
N ALA A 356 -3.40 4.06 15.69
CA ALA A 356 -4.67 3.40 16.05
C ALA A 356 -5.07 2.28 15.06
N SER A 357 -4.10 1.58 14.46
CA SER A 357 -4.33 0.66 13.34
C SER A 357 -3.94 -0.77 13.70
N SER A 358 -4.47 -1.73 12.95
CA SER A 358 -4.25 -3.17 13.19
C SER A 358 -3.73 -3.88 11.95
N PHE A 359 -2.70 -4.71 12.12
CA PHE A 359 -2.05 -5.49 11.07
C PHE A 359 -2.10 -6.97 11.44
N PHE A 360 -2.88 -7.75 10.70
CA PHE A 360 -3.14 -9.15 11.01
C PHE A 360 -2.78 -10.09 9.86
N SER A 361 -2.00 -11.13 10.17
CA SER A 361 -1.75 -12.23 9.22
C SER A 361 -1.25 -11.79 7.85
N ASN A 362 -0.49 -10.69 7.78
CA ASN A 362 0.16 -10.26 6.54
C ASN A 362 1.46 -11.03 6.35
N THR A 363 1.81 -11.29 5.10
CA THR A 363 2.95 -12.15 4.70
C THR A 363 3.86 -11.43 3.73
N ALA A 364 5.19 -11.57 3.91
CA ALA A 364 6.14 -11.12 2.90
C ALA A 364 7.54 -11.77 3.02
N GLY A 365 8.40 -11.60 2.02
CA GLY A 365 9.82 -11.99 2.12
C GLY A 365 10.53 -11.37 3.35
N SER A 366 10.32 -10.07 3.59
CA SER A 366 10.74 -9.34 4.79
C SER A 366 9.67 -8.36 5.25
N GLY A 367 9.51 -8.17 6.57
CA GLY A 367 8.54 -7.23 7.12
C GLY A 367 7.12 -7.68 6.80
N GLY A 368 6.67 -8.76 7.44
CA GLY A 368 5.40 -9.42 7.11
C GLY A 368 4.20 -8.46 7.07
N ALA A 369 4.19 -7.45 7.94
CA ALA A 369 3.28 -6.31 7.82
C ALA A 369 3.93 -5.11 7.11
N ILE A 370 5.01 -4.55 7.67
CA ILE A 370 5.56 -3.28 7.23
C ILE A 370 7.06 -3.42 6.94
N THR A 371 7.48 -2.93 5.78
CA THR A 371 8.90 -2.68 5.48
C THR A 371 9.10 -1.18 5.29
N VAL A 372 10.13 -0.65 5.94
CA VAL A 372 10.57 0.75 5.82
C VAL A 372 11.91 0.79 5.12
N ASP A 373 11.98 1.47 3.98
CA ASP A 373 13.16 1.57 3.13
C ASP A 373 14.34 2.28 3.84
N PRO A 374 15.60 1.90 3.55
CA PRO A 374 16.79 2.49 4.17
C PRO A 374 16.92 4.00 4.06
N LYS A 375 16.33 4.62 3.01
CA LYS A 375 16.43 6.06 2.80
C LYS A 375 15.57 6.87 3.78
N ASN A 376 14.67 6.21 4.51
CA ASN A 376 13.69 6.87 5.34
C ASN A 376 14.11 6.91 6.83
N THR A 377 13.94 8.06 7.47
CA THR A 377 14.41 8.32 8.84
C THR A 377 13.36 8.88 9.79
N GLY A 378 12.10 9.04 9.34
CA GLY A 378 11.07 9.81 10.06
C GLY A 378 9.82 9.04 10.52
N ASN A 379 9.83 7.71 10.44
CA ASN A 379 8.61 6.91 10.56
C ASN A 379 8.11 6.80 11.99
N SER A 380 6.79 6.95 12.14
CA SER A 380 6.12 6.84 13.43
C SER A 380 4.97 5.85 13.37
N ILE A 381 5.02 4.86 14.24
CA ILE A 381 3.96 3.87 14.46
C ILE A 381 3.53 4.03 15.91
N ALA A 382 2.25 4.30 16.15
CA ALA A 382 1.73 4.48 17.49
C ALA A 382 0.36 3.83 17.70
N HIS A 383 0.04 3.43 18.93
CA HIS A 383 -1.29 2.92 19.29
C HIS A 383 -1.79 1.79 18.40
N SER A 384 -0.88 0.94 17.91
CA SER A 384 -1.20 -0.04 16.86
C SER A 384 -0.91 -1.46 17.31
N THR A 385 -1.57 -2.41 16.65
CA THR A 385 -1.43 -3.84 16.93
C THR A 385 -0.91 -4.57 15.70
N PHE A 386 0.09 -5.43 15.89
CA PHE A 386 0.62 -6.33 14.86
C PHE A 386 0.50 -7.76 15.36
N ALA A 387 -0.41 -8.55 14.79
CA ALA A 387 -0.61 -9.93 15.22
C ALA A 387 -0.55 -10.97 14.11
N GLY A 388 0.19 -12.05 14.35
CA GLY A 388 0.22 -13.19 13.44
C GLY A 388 0.82 -12.89 12.07
N ASN A 389 1.57 -11.79 11.91
CA ASN A 389 2.23 -11.48 10.65
C ASN A 389 3.47 -12.37 10.49
N SER A 390 3.79 -12.73 9.26
CA SER A 390 4.88 -13.66 8.98
C SER A 390 5.80 -13.16 7.90
N SER A 391 7.09 -13.45 8.03
CA SER A 391 8.05 -13.26 6.95
C SER A 391 8.90 -14.49 6.68
N ASP A 392 9.36 -14.59 5.43
CA ASP A 392 10.23 -15.70 5.01
C ASP A 392 11.60 -15.58 5.66
N CYS A 393 12.15 -14.36 5.73
CA CYS A 393 13.46 -14.06 6.32
C CYS A 393 13.36 -13.22 7.59
N ASP A 394 13.16 -11.90 7.45
CA ASP A 394 13.42 -10.96 8.54
C ASP A 394 12.20 -10.14 8.92
N GLY A 395 12.06 -9.84 10.21
CA GLY A 395 11.02 -8.94 10.73
C GLY A 395 9.62 -9.50 10.51
N GLY A 396 9.19 -10.44 11.34
CA GLY A 396 7.88 -11.10 11.15
C GLY A 396 6.71 -10.12 11.06
N ALA A 397 6.77 -8.99 11.78
CA ALA A 397 5.87 -7.85 11.57
C ALA A 397 6.55 -6.70 10.84
N ILE A 398 7.70 -6.21 11.33
CA ILE A 398 8.31 -4.97 10.86
C ILE A 398 9.75 -5.21 10.44
N HIS A 399 10.08 -4.84 9.21
CA HIS A 399 11.47 -4.67 8.77
C HIS A 399 11.81 -3.17 8.73
N ALA A 400 12.60 -2.72 9.71
CA ALA A 400 13.07 -1.35 9.85
C ALA A 400 14.45 -1.18 9.18
N ALA A 401 14.47 -1.20 7.84
CA ALA A 401 15.69 -0.90 7.10
C ALA A 401 16.05 0.60 7.20
N GLY A 402 15.03 1.46 7.22
CA GLY A 402 15.09 2.84 7.71
C GLY A 402 14.82 2.96 9.21
N SER A 403 14.97 4.17 9.78
CA SER A 403 14.68 4.39 11.21
C SER A 403 13.18 4.43 11.49
N VAL A 404 12.76 3.76 12.56
CA VAL A 404 11.34 3.69 12.98
C VAL A 404 11.17 3.99 14.47
N THR A 405 10.17 4.78 14.81
CA THR A 405 9.66 4.94 16.18
C THR A 405 8.38 4.15 16.36
N VAL A 406 8.35 3.23 17.32
CA VAL A 406 7.18 2.44 17.71
C VAL A 406 6.78 2.82 19.13
N GLY A 407 5.57 3.35 19.30
CA GLY A 407 5.06 3.83 20.58
C GLY A 407 3.72 3.21 20.95
N ILE A 408 3.52 2.86 22.22
CA ILE A 408 2.20 2.45 22.76
C ILE A 408 1.55 1.37 21.87
N SER A 409 2.33 0.39 21.42
CA SER A 409 1.90 -0.61 20.43
C SER A 409 2.11 -2.02 20.96
N GLU A 410 1.36 -2.97 20.40
CA GLU A 410 1.42 -4.38 20.77
C GLU A 410 1.78 -5.21 19.55
N LEU A 411 2.82 -6.03 19.66
CA LEU A 411 3.30 -6.90 18.59
C LEU A 411 3.36 -8.33 19.12
N TYR A 412 2.48 -9.21 18.61
CA TYR A 412 2.41 -10.59 19.10
C TYR A 412 2.16 -11.68 18.08
N GLY A 413 2.63 -12.88 18.36
CA GLY A 413 2.43 -14.04 17.49
C GLY A 413 3.06 -13.87 16.10
N ASN A 414 3.96 -12.92 15.90
CA ASN A 414 4.60 -12.69 14.61
C ASN A 414 5.77 -13.66 14.43
N GLN A 415 6.01 -14.08 13.19
CA GLN A 415 6.97 -15.13 12.87
C GLN A 415 7.93 -14.74 11.76
N ALA A 416 9.23 -14.96 11.97
CA ALA A 416 10.27 -14.77 10.96
C ALA A 416 11.02 -16.08 10.71
N GLY A 417 11.41 -16.33 9.46
CA GLY A 417 12.26 -17.47 9.09
C GLY A 417 11.51 -18.71 8.63
N LEU A 418 10.40 -18.57 7.91
CA LEU A 418 9.66 -19.72 7.38
C LEU A 418 10.41 -20.43 6.24
N GLU A 419 11.08 -19.66 5.36
CA GLU A 419 11.69 -20.20 4.13
C GLU A 419 13.10 -19.62 3.84
N CYS A 420 13.67 -18.83 4.74
CA CYS A 420 14.97 -18.18 4.49
C CYS A 420 16.13 -19.15 4.30
N THR A 421 16.98 -18.87 3.31
CA THR A 421 18.32 -19.49 3.18
C THR A 421 19.41 -18.74 3.94
N GLY A 422 19.10 -17.56 4.49
CA GLY A 422 20.01 -16.65 5.22
C GLY A 422 19.76 -16.59 6.74
N GLN A 423 20.12 -15.48 7.38
CA GLN A 423 19.80 -15.26 8.80
C GLN A 423 18.34 -14.79 8.92
N ALA A 424 17.51 -15.49 9.68
CA ALA A 424 16.14 -15.07 9.97
C ALA A 424 16.09 -14.36 11.33
N LEU A 425 15.91 -13.05 11.33
CA LEU A 425 16.10 -12.23 12.52
C LEU A 425 14.87 -11.40 12.85
N GLY A 426 14.59 -11.26 14.15
CA GLY A 426 13.51 -10.41 14.63
C GLY A 426 12.13 -10.98 14.35
N GLY A 427 11.64 -11.86 15.23
CA GLY A 427 10.32 -12.45 15.08
C GLY A 427 9.20 -11.41 15.04
N ALA A 428 9.36 -10.28 15.75
CA ALA A 428 8.52 -9.10 15.58
C ALA A 428 9.19 -8.05 14.68
N ILE A 429 10.37 -7.58 15.07
CA ILE A 429 11.03 -6.42 14.45
C ILE A 429 12.46 -6.77 14.07
N PHE A 430 12.81 -6.55 12.82
CA PHE A 430 14.19 -6.55 12.34
C PHE A 430 14.68 -5.12 12.11
N VAL A 431 15.91 -4.80 12.52
CA VAL A 431 16.45 -3.43 12.55
C VAL A 431 17.77 -3.33 11.80
N GLU A 432 17.77 -2.56 10.70
CA GLU A 432 18.98 -2.14 9.99
C GLU A 432 19.19 -0.62 9.99
N GLY A 433 18.15 0.20 10.17
CA GLY A 433 18.28 1.66 10.21
C GLY A 433 18.45 2.18 11.64
N GLY A 434 17.42 1.94 12.46
CA GLY A 434 17.36 2.34 13.86
C GLY A 434 15.97 2.11 14.43
N LEU A 435 15.87 2.00 15.76
CA LEU A 435 14.61 1.74 16.45
C LEU A 435 14.49 2.56 17.73
N THR A 436 13.36 3.26 17.88
CA THR A 436 12.92 3.78 19.18
C THR A 436 11.60 3.11 19.56
N LEU A 437 11.65 2.20 20.54
CA LEU A 437 10.51 1.50 21.10
C LEU A 437 10.12 2.12 22.44
N THR A 438 8.88 2.57 22.58
CA THR A 438 8.38 3.22 23.80
C THR A 438 7.04 2.66 24.22
N SER A 439 6.85 2.41 25.52
CA SER A 439 5.56 2.03 26.11
C SER A 439 4.85 0.89 25.37
N SER A 440 5.60 -0.05 24.81
CA SER A 440 5.09 -1.09 23.91
C SER A 440 5.31 -2.50 24.47
N ALA A 441 4.53 -3.46 23.97
CA ALA A 441 4.61 -4.86 24.35
C ALA A 441 4.95 -5.73 23.13
N LEU A 442 6.03 -6.50 23.20
CA LEU A 442 6.42 -7.49 22.19
C LEU A 442 6.36 -8.87 22.84
N HIS A 443 5.41 -9.72 22.43
CA HIS A 443 5.27 -11.03 23.04
C HIS A 443 4.83 -12.16 22.14
N ASP A 444 5.15 -13.40 22.52
CA ASP A 444 4.80 -14.60 21.76
C ASP A 444 5.26 -14.57 20.29
N ASN A 445 6.31 -13.79 19.98
CA ASN A 445 6.89 -13.73 18.65
C ASN A 445 7.99 -14.79 18.50
N VAL A 446 8.15 -15.28 17.28
CA VAL A 446 9.04 -16.40 16.98
C VAL A 446 10.01 -16.02 15.86
N SER A 447 11.30 -16.24 16.10
CA SER A 447 12.32 -16.18 15.06
C SER A 447 12.98 -17.54 14.90
N ALA A 448 13.14 -18.00 13.67
CA ALA A 448 13.81 -19.28 13.40
C ALA A 448 15.30 -19.27 13.79
N VAL A 449 15.98 -18.12 13.77
CA VAL A 449 17.41 -18.03 14.07
C VAL A 449 17.66 -17.20 15.32
N ALA A 450 17.44 -15.88 15.28
CA ALA A 450 17.72 -15.06 16.44
C ALA A 450 16.79 -13.86 16.66
N GLY A 451 16.71 -13.42 17.91
CA GLY A 451 15.91 -12.27 18.31
C GLY A 451 14.43 -12.57 18.17
N GLY A 452 13.89 -13.41 19.06
CA GLY A 452 12.49 -13.82 18.98
C GLY A 452 11.52 -12.63 18.93
N ALA A 453 11.84 -11.54 19.63
CA ALA A 453 11.17 -10.25 19.44
C ALA A 453 11.94 -9.34 18.47
N ILE A 454 13.17 -8.96 18.82
CA ILE A 454 13.94 -7.95 18.10
C ILE A 454 15.26 -8.55 17.60
N GLY A 455 15.49 -8.46 16.30
CA GLY A 455 16.76 -8.76 15.67
C GLY A 455 17.44 -7.47 15.22
N ILE A 456 18.65 -7.23 15.69
CA ILE A 456 19.48 -6.09 15.28
C ILE A 456 20.66 -6.67 14.54
N LEU A 457 20.60 -6.63 13.21
CA LEU A 457 21.68 -7.07 12.35
C LEU A 457 21.55 -6.30 11.06
N GLY A 458 22.65 -5.84 10.51
CA GLY A 458 22.64 -4.98 9.33
C GLY A 458 23.99 -4.29 9.22
N ASP A 459 24.38 -3.95 7.99
CA ASP A 459 25.70 -3.46 7.57
C ASP A 459 26.69 -3.25 8.74
N LEU A 460 27.63 -4.19 8.89
CA LEU A 460 28.66 -4.15 9.93
C LEU A 460 29.46 -2.83 9.92
N ASN A 461 29.36 -2.03 8.85
CA ASN A 461 30.06 -0.76 8.70
C ASN A 461 29.26 0.46 9.21
N ALA A 462 27.99 0.32 9.61
CA ALA A 462 27.15 1.45 10.01
C ALA A 462 26.56 1.28 11.42
N PRO A 463 26.94 2.12 12.41
CA PRO A 463 26.47 1.96 13.77
C PRO A 463 24.96 2.19 13.91
N LYS A 464 24.26 1.23 14.52
CA LYS A 464 22.80 1.30 14.74
C LYS A 464 22.48 1.86 16.11
N THR A 465 21.39 2.62 16.23
CA THR A 465 20.88 3.07 17.54
C THR A 465 19.52 2.44 17.81
N VAL A 466 19.44 1.71 18.92
CA VAL A 466 18.21 1.10 19.41
C VAL A 466 17.93 1.60 20.83
N GLN A 467 16.75 2.16 21.04
CA GLN A 467 16.29 2.66 22.33
C GLN A 467 14.99 1.95 22.68
N ILE A 468 14.99 1.18 23.77
CA ILE A 468 13.82 0.49 24.30
C ILE A 468 13.51 1.14 25.65
N ARG A 469 12.37 1.83 25.76
CA ARG A 469 11.96 2.52 26.99
C ARG A 469 10.59 2.10 27.45
N THR A 470 10.37 1.96 28.75
CA THR A 470 9.05 1.70 29.35
C THR A 470 8.29 0.54 28.69
N SER A 471 9.00 -0.46 28.15
CA SER A 471 8.41 -1.51 27.30
C SER A 471 8.55 -2.89 27.93
N ALA A 472 7.70 -3.82 27.49
CA ALA A 472 7.69 -5.21 27.94
C ALA A 472 8.01 -6.15 26.77
N ILE A 473 8.98 -7.05 26.95
CA ILE A 473 9.37 -8.05 25.96
C ILE A 473 9.31 -9.44 26.60
N TYR A 474 8.32 -10.26 26.24
CA TYR A 474 8.08 -11.52 26.96
C TYR A 474 7.49 -12.66 26.14
N GLY A 475 7.71 -13.92 26.54
CA GLY A 475 7.13 -15.07 25.85
C GLY A 475 7.65 -15.29 24.42
N ASN A 476 8.67 -14.55 23.99
CA ASN A 476 9.23 -14.67 22.65
C ASN A 476 10.23 -15.83 22.58
N SER A 477 10.38 -16.45 21.40
CA SER A 477 11.23 -17.61 21.20
C SER A 477 12.13 -17.52 19.97
N ALA A 478 13.39 -17.98 20.11
CA ALA A 478 14.32 -18.14 19.00
C ALA A 478 15.39 -19.21 19.27
N VAL A 479 16.23 -19.55 18.29
CA VAL A 479 17.40 -20.41 18.56
C VAL A 479 18.43 -19.65 19.41
N MET A 480 18.68 -18.38 19.09
CA MET A 480 19.56 -17.47 19.84
C MET A 480 18.80 -16.21 20.25
N ALA A 481 18.95 -15.77 21.49
CA ALA A 481 18.31 -14.55 21.99
C ALA A 481 16.78 -14.57 21.84
N GLY A 482 16.09 -15.17 22.83
CA GLY A 482 14.63 -15.27 22.82
C GLY A 482 13.94 -13.91 22.72
N ALA A 483 14.51 -12.85 23.31
CA ALA A 483 14.01 -11.48 23.18
C ALA A 483 14.80 -10.66 22.15
N VAL A 484 16.05 -10.30 22.45
CA VAL A 484 16.82 -9.32 21.65
C VAL A 484 18.15 -9.89 21.22
N ALA A 485 18.34 -10.04 19.91
CA ALA A 485 19.63 -10.38 19.31
C ALA A 485 20.33 -9.13 18.79
N ILE A 486 21.61 -8.98 19.12
CA ILE A 486 22.42 -7.80 18.84
C ILE A 486 23.65 -8.20 18.01
N GLY A 487 23.77 -7.61 16.82
CA GLY A 487 24.88 -7.81 15.91
C GLY A 487 25.57 -6.51 15.50
N GLY A 488 26.83 -6.63 15.09
CA GLY A 488 27.70 -5.54 14.63
C GLY A 488 27.92 -4.41 15.64
N PRO A 489 28.58 -3.32 15.20
CA PRO A 489 28.64 -2.09 15.98
C PRO A 489 27.23 -1.51 16.11
N SER A 490 26.64 -1.59 17.29
CA SER A 490 25.32 -1.04 17.58
C SER A 490 25.25 -0.55 19.01
N THR A 491 24.46 0.49 19.27
CA THR A 491 24.17 0.96 20.63
C THR A 491 22.73 0.63 20.96
N THR A 492 22.55 -0.32 21.88
CA THR A 492 21.24 -0.73 22.38
C THR A 492 21.08 -0.28 23.83
N ARG A 493 20.17 0.66 24.06
CA ARG A 493 19.79 1.11 25.41
C ARG A 493 18.43 0.55 25.78
N ILE A 494 18.36 -0.15 26.91
CA ILE A 494 17.12 -0.67 27.50
C ILE A 494 16.90 0.05 28.83
N GLU A 495 15.80 0.79 28.94
CA GLU A 495 15.54 1.68 30.07
C GLU A 495 14.12 1.51 30.60
N GLN A 496 13.98 1.40 31.92
CA GLN A 496 12.66 1.28 32.57
C GLN A 496 11.78 0.17 31.98
N SER A 497 12.40 -0.93 31.54
CA SER A 497 11.74 -1.96 30.74
C SER A 497 11.84 -3.34 31.40
N SER A 498 10.99 -4.27 30.97
CA SER A 498 10.97 -5.64 31.48
C SER A 498 11.17 -6.65 30.35
N VAL A 499 12.16 -7.53 30.50
CA VAL A 499 12.43 -8.64 29.58
C VAL A 499 12.31 -9.96 30.34
N TYR A 500 11.23 -10.70 30.13
CA TYR A 500 10.94 -11.85 30.97
C TYR A 500 10.32 -13.03 30.21
N SER A 501 10.51 -14.25 30.71
CA SER A 501 9.88 -15.46 30.13
C SER A 501 10.17 -15.68 28.65
N ASN A 502 11.28 -15.17 28.12
CA ASN A 502 11.68 -15.45 26.75
C ASN A 502 12.49 -16.74 26.71
N THR A 503 12.30 -17.53 25.65
CA THR A 503 12.89 -18.86 25.52
C THR A 503 13.88 -18.90 24.37
N ALA A 504 15.00 -19.57 24.58
CA ALA A 504 15.92 -19.85 23.48
C ALA A 504 16.58 -21.22 23.58
N THR A 505 16.95 -21.78 22.44
CA THR A 505 17.67 -23.06 22.43
C THR A 505 19.09 -22.89 22.96
N MET A 506 19.85 -21.91 22.47
CA MET A 506 21.27 -21.74 22.80
C MET A 506 21.53 -20.65 23.85
N VAL A 507 21.09 -19.42 23.61
CA VAL A 507 21.41 -18.24 24.42
C VAL A 507 20.12 -17.51 24.75
N GLY A 508 19.86 -17.26 26.04
CA GLY A 508 18.57 -16.77 26.54
C GLY A 508 18.29 -15.29 26.22
N GLY A 509 17.43 -14.65 27.02
CA GLY A 509 16.76 -13.36 26.75
C GLY A 509 17.46 -12.41 25.75
N ILE A 510 18.61 -11.87 26.11
CA ILE A 510 19.38 -10.92 25.30
C ILE A 510 20.76 -11.50 24.92
N ALA A 511 21.21 -11.32 23.68
CA ALA A 511 22.52 -11.81 23.25
C ALA A 511 23.24 -10.86 22.27
N SER A 512 24.56 -10.70 22.44
CA SER A 512 25.49 -10.12 21.46
C SER A 512 26.61 -11.10 21.11
N GLY A 513 26.99 -11.18 19.82
CA GLY A 513 27.99 -12.16 19.35
C GLY A 513 28.92 -11.75 18.19
N TYR A 514 28.80 -10.53 17.67
CA TYR A 514 29.53 -10.10 16.45
C TYR A 514 30.62 -9.04 16.68
N GLY A 515 30.76 -8.52 17.90
CA GLY A 515 31.77 -7.50 18.25
C GLY A 515 31.34 -6.06 17.95
N GLY A 516 31.81 -5.12 18.77
CA GLY A 516 31.57 -3.68 18.64
C GLY A 516 30.25 -3.17 19.23
N ALA A 517 29.44 -4.03 19.85
CA ALA A 517 28.14 -3.65 20.38
C ALA A 517 28.25 -2.95 21.75
N THR A 518 27.44 -1.92 21.98
CA THR A 518 27.26 -1.26 23.28
C THR A 518 25.86 -1.55 23.79
N ILE A 519 25.77 -2.17 24.96
CA ILE A 519 24.52 -2.53 25.63
C ILE A 519 24.46 -1.77 26.95
N ASP A 520 23.46 -0.88 27.11
CA ASP A 520 23.24 -0.12 28.34
C ASP A 520 21.84 -0.42 28.89
N ILE A 521 21.76 -1.15 29.99
CA ILE A 521 20.51 -1.53 30.64
C ILE A 521 20.37 -0.75 31.95
N VAL A 522 19.30 0.03 32.06
CA VAL A 522 19.07 0.96 33.16
C VAL A 522 17.67 0.80 33.74
N ASN A 523 17.54 0.76 35.07
CA ASN A 523 16.25 0.73 35.78
C ASN A 523 15.29 -0.37 35.26
N SER A 524 15.82 -1.54 34.90
CA SER A 524 15.08 -2.57 34.16
C SER A 524 15.08 -3.91 34.86
N THR A 525 14.18 -4.81 34.47
CA THR A 525 14.06 -6.16 35.05
C THR A 525 14.28 -7.22 33.98
N LEU A 526 15.15 -8.19 34.26
CA LEU A 526 15.32 -9.43 33.50
C LEU A 526 14.85 -10.59 34.38
N ALA A 527 13.83 -11.35 33.97
CA ALA A 527 13.28 -12.40 34.85
C ALA A 527 12.78 -13.65 34.13
N GLY A 528 13.18 -14.82 34.63
CA GLY A 528 12.62 -16.11 34.19
C GLY A 528 12.80 -16.38 32.70
N ASN A 529 13.83 -15.81 32.08
CA ASN A 529 14.24 -16.14 30.74
C ASN A 529 14.95 -17.51 30.76
N SER A 530 14.88 -18.27 29.67
CA SER A 530 15.38 -19.64 29.65
C SER A 530 16.23 -19.92 28.42
N SER A 531 17.25 -20.76 28.62
CA SER A 531 18.15 -21.24 27.58
C SER A 531 18.54 -22.69 27.82
N GLY A 532 18.70 -23.46 26.74
CA GLY A 532 19.12 -24.86 26.81
C GLY A 532 20.63 -25.06 27.06
N TYR A 533 21.47 -24.09 26.64
CA TYR A 533 22.94 -24.22 26.72
C TYR A 533 23.62 -23.13 27.56
N MET A 534 23.49 -21.86 27.19
CA MET A 534 24.30 -20.75 27.72
C MET A 534 23.52 -19.87 28.72
N ALA A 535 24.00 -18.65 28.97
CA ALA A 535 23.36 -17.67 29.84
C ALA A 535 21.89 -17.46 29.48
N SER A 536 21.01 -17.46 30.48
CA SER A 536 19.56 -17.44 30.26
C SER A 536 18.96 -16.05 30.23
N ALA A 537 19.58 -15.04 30.85
CA ALA A 537 19.14 -13.64 30.78
C ALA A 537 19.89 -12.83 29.72
N LEU A 538 21.23 -12.86 29.76
CA LEU A 538 22.08 -11.98 28.97
C LEU A 538 23.41 -12.66 28.63
N LEU A 539 23.79 -12.65 27.36
CA LEU A 539 25.13 -13.02 26.90
C LEU A 539 25.78 -11.87 26.14
N VAL A 540 27.03 -11.56 26.48
CA VAL A 540 27.90 -10.67 25.70
C VAL A 540 29.16 -11.44 25.33
N ALA A 541 29.31 -11.77 24.05
CA ALA A 541 30.48 -12.49 23.55
C ALA A 541 31.29 -11.57 22.64
N GLY A 542 32.52 -11.23 23.07
CA GLY A 542 33.47 -10.51 22.23
C GLY A 542 33.79 -11.35 20.99
N GLY A 543 33.56 -10.78 19.81
CA GLY A 543 33.81 -11.31 18.45
C GLY A 543 34.23 -12.78 18.32
N ASN A 544 33.35 -13.61 17.77
CA ASN A 544 33.72 -14.96 17.32
C ASN A 544 34.86 -14.90 16.28
N ALA A 545 35.86 -15.76 16.46
CA ALA A 545 36.85 -16.14 15.44
C ALA A 545 36.26 -16.89 14.22
N LEU A 546 34.93 -16.85 14.02
CA LEU A 546 34.22 -17.54 12.94
C LEU A 546 34.13 -16.72 11.65
N GLU A 547 34.40 -15.42 11.71
CA GLU A 547 34.60 -14.60 10.51
C GLU A 547 35.82 -13.73 10.77
N ASP A 548 36.61 -13.48 9.72
CA ASP A 548 37.86 -12.72 9.70
C ASP A 548 37.62 -11.19 9.96
N ASN A 549 36.72 -10.86 10.90
CA ASN A 549 36.30 -9.53 11.32
C ASN A 549 37.37 -8.89 12.23
N ALA A 550 38.55 -8.68 11.66
CA ALA A 550 39.71 -8.08 12.32
C ALA A 550 39.56 -6.57 12.64
N GLY A 551 38.39 -5.96 12.40
CA GLY A 551 38.18 -4.51 12.50
C GLY A 551 37.28 -4.01 13.64
N PHE A 552 36.49 -4.86 14.29
CA PHE A 552 35.52 -4.40 15.30
C PHE A 552 36.11 -4.47 16.72
N GLY A 553 35.89 -3.39 17.48
CA GLY A 553 36.30 -3.26 18.88
C GLY A 553 35.52 -4.20 19.82
N PRO A 554 35.86 -4.22 21.12
CA PRO A 554 35.16 -5.06 22.08
C PRO A 554 33.70 -4.62 22.30
N ASP A 555 32.85 -5.58 22.66
CA ASP A 555 31.51 -5.27 23.16
C ASP A 555 31.60 -4.55 24.52
N THR A 556 30.67 -3.65 24.78
CA THR A 556 30.54 -2.92 26.05
C THR A 556 29.20 -3.21 26.68
N LEU A 557 29.19 -3.60 27.95
CA LEU A 557 27.99 -3.83 28.75
C LEU A 557 27.96 -2.90 29.96
N THR A 558 26.85 -2.19 30.14
CA THR A 558 26.57 -1.40 31.34
C THR A 558 25.23 -1.80 31.94
N LEU A 559 25.23 -2.10 33.24
CA LEU A 559 24.03 -2.39 34.04
C LEU A 559 23.92 -1.36 35.17
N ARG A 560 22.79 -0.64 35.26
CA ARG A 560 22.53 0.34 36.34
C ARG A 560 21.12 0.15 36.89
N ASN A 561 20.99 -0.14 38.19
CA ASN A 561 19.70 -0.39 38.84
C ASN A 561 18.88 -1.50 38.14
N VAL A 562 19.52 -2.62 37.83
CA VAL A 562 18.89 -3.75 37.13
C VAL A 562 18.51 -4.85 38.12
N THR A 563 17.33 -5.44 37.97
CA THR A 563 16.93 -6.64 38.73
C THR A 563 16.98 -7.86 37.84
N ILE A 564 17.68 -8.90 38.27
CA ILE A 564 17.80 -10.19 37.58
C ILE A 564 17.21 -11.25 38.50
N ALA A 565 16.14 -11.93 38.07
CA ALA A 565 15.37 -12.84 38.91
C ALA A 565 14.99 -14.13 38.18
N GLY A 566 14.47 -15.12 38.91
CA GLY A 566 13.93 -16.35 38.32
C GLY A 566 14.99 -17.37 37.85
N ASN A 567 16.15 -17.41 38.52
CA ASN A 567 17.32 -18.23 38.17
C ASN A 567 17.99 -17.83 36.84
N ASP A 568 17.77 -16.59 36.41
CA ASP A 568 18.43 -16.00 35.26
C ASP A 568 19.95 -15.89 35.45
N ARG A 569 20.73 -16.29 34.44
CA ARG A 569 22.21 -16.24 34.43
C ARG A 569 22.71 -15.21 33.42
N ILE A 570 23.77 -14.48 33.76
CA ILE A 570 24.54 -13.63 32.84
C ILE A 570 25.83 -14.36 32.43
N GLY A 571 26.15 -14.34 31.14
CA GLY A 571 27.41 -14.79 30.59
C GLY A 571 28.15 -13.64 29.92
N ILE A 572 29.46 -13.54 30.18
CA ILE A 572 30.36 -12.62 29.51
C ILE A 572 31.52 -13.48 29.01
N ASN A 573 31.80 -13.49 27.71
CA ASN A 573 32.78 -14.40 27.10
C ASN A 573 33.83 -13.65 26.26
N ALA A 574 35.09 -14.11 26.34
CA ALA A 574 36.25 -13.68 25.55
C ALA A 574 36.95 -14.83 24.76
N GLN A 575 36.24 -15.95 24.50
CA GLN A 575 36.72 -17.26 23.95
C GLN A 575 37.57 -18.08 24.95
N ASP A 576 37.52 -19.42 25.07
CA ASP A 576 37.22 -20.54 24.16
C ASP A 576 36.24 -21.56 24.79
N GLY A 577 35.84 -22.57 24.01
CA GLY A 577 34.94 -23.66 24.40
C GLY A 577 35.22 -24.34 25.75
N ASP A 578 34.13 -24.79 26.37
CA ASP A 578 34.06 -25.87 27.36
C ASP A 578 34.19 -25.57 28.87
N SER A 579 34.20 -24.32 29.35
CA SER A 579 33.92 -24.10 30.79
C SER A 579 33.45 -22.68 31.14
N PHE A 580 32.18 -22.52 31.56
CA PHE A 580 31.61 -21.21 31.93
C PHE A 580 31.03 -21.20 33.35
N GLY A 581 31.86 -20.74 34.29
CA GLY A 581 31.44 -20.28 35.62
C GLY A 581 31.04 -18.80 35.60
N ALA A 582 30.11 -18.43 36.47
CA ALA A 582 29.66 -17.05 36.66
C ALA A 582 30.84 -16.11 37.01
N PHE A 583 30.86 -14.91 36.41
CA PHE A 583 31.84 -13.84 36.63
C PHE A 583 33.31 -14.28 36.53
N ALA A 584 33.82 -14.51 35.32
CA ALA A 584 35.25 -14.54 35.06
C ALA A 584 35.61 -13.50 33.99
N ASN A 585 36.28 -12.43 34.41
CA ASN A 585 37.01 -11.51 33.53
C ASN A 585 38.37 -12.17 33.23
N THR A 586 38.45 -12.98 32.17
CA THR A 586 39.73 -13.57 31.73
C THR A 586 40.16 -12.92 30.42
N ASP A 587 41.26 -12.19 30.51
CA ASP A 587 41.98 -11.55 29.42
C ASP A 587 42.64 -12.61 28.53
N VAL A 588 42.12 -12.78 27.32
CA VAL A 588 42.73 -13.62 26.28
C VAL A 588 42.68 -12.87 24.96
N GLY A 589 43.84 -12.47 24.43
CA GLY A 589 43.99 -12.08 23.02
C GLY A 589 43.47 -10.70 22.60
N GLY A 590 43.20 -9.77 23.50
CA GLY A 590 42.98 -8.35 23.15
C GLY A 590 41.58 -7.97 22.64
N LYS A 591 40.58 -8.86 22.74
CA LYS A 591 39.15 -8.57 22.45
C LYS A 591 38.27 -8.76 23.69
N THR A 592 38.55 -8.02 24.76
CA THR A 592 37.85 -8.12 26.06
C THR A 592 36.60 -7.24 26.12
N ALA A 593 35.43 -7.82 26.44
CA ALA A 593 34.23 -7.02 26.67
C ALA A 593 34.39 -6.11 27.89
N THR A 594 34.01 -4.82 27.80
CA THR A 594 34.08 -3.88 28.93
C THR A 594 32.77 -3.92 29.72
N VAL A 595 32.83 -4.17 31.03
CA VAL A 595 31.64 -4.39 31.86
C VAL A 595 31.59 -3.42 33.04
N GLY A 596 30.49 -2.66 33.16
CA GLY A 596 30.19 -1.79 34.31
C GLY A 596 28.87 -2.18 34.98
N ILE A 597 28.89 -2.48 36.28
CA ILE A 597 27.69 -2.88 37.05
C ILE A 597 27.52 -1.94 38.26
N MET A 598 26.35 -1.32 38.38
CA MET A 598 25.98 -0.48 39.53
C MET A 598 24.58 -0.84 40.02
N ASN A 599 24.41 -0.98 41.35
CA ASN A 599 23.12 -1.19 42.01
C ASN A 599 22.24 -2.32 41.39
N THR A 600 22.87 -3.41 40.96
CA THR A 600 22.17 -4.54 40.30
C THR A 600 21.88 -5.65 41.30
N ILE A 601 20.63 -6.13 41.36
CA ILE A 601 20.18 -7.20 42.26
C ILE A 601 20.08 -8.50 41.46
N ILE A 602 20.68 -9.58 41.94
CA ILE A 602 20.57 -10.93 41.36
C ILE A 602 19.89 -11.83 42.39
N ALA A 603 18.63 -12.21 42.14
CA ALA A 603 17.78 -12.96 43.07
C ALA A 603 17.44 -14.36 42.51
N GLY A 604 18.07 -15.39 43.08
CA GLY A 604 17.81 -16.79 42.75
C GLY A 604 18.94 -17.69 43.27
N GLY A 605 18.58 -18.78 43.94
CA GLY A 605 19.54 -19.75 44.46
C GLY A 605 20.30 -20.40 43.31
N ALA A 606 21.54 -19.96 43.09
CA ALA A 606 22.50 -20.75 42.35
C ALA A 606 22.55 -22.12 43.04
N ASN A 607 22.15 -23.18 42.33
CA ASN A 607 22.63 -24.50 42.72
C ASN A 607 24.15 -24.39 42.79
N GLU A 608 24.67 -24.67 43.97
CA GLU A 608 26.07 -24.66 44.35
C GLU A 608 26.89 -25.50 43.36
N GLN A 609 27.47 -24.86 42.36
CA GLN A 609 28.79 -25.21 41.83
C GLN A 609 29.59 -23.92 41.67
N SER A 610 30.28 -23.58 42.77
CA SER A 610 31.49 -22.78 42.97
C SER A 610 32.23 -22.32 41.68
N CYS A 611 32.72 -21.09 41.53
CA CYS A 611 33.65 -20.41 42.46
C CYS A 611 33.55 -18.87 42.38
N TYR A 612 33.64 -18.24 43.54
CA TYR A 612 33.92 -16.82 43.76
C TYR A 612 35.33 -16.75 44.38
N THR A 613 36.34 -16.14 43.74
CA THR A 613 37.59 -15.70 44.39
C THR A 613 38.27 -14.58 43.60
N GLY A 614 38.15 -13.33 44.05
CA GLY A 614 38.94 -12.17 43.57
C GLY A 614 38.20 -10.83 43.73
N PRO A 615 38.84 -9.73 44.15
CA PRO A 615 38.14 -8.57 44.72
C PRO A 615 37.35 -7.80 43.66
N LEU A 616 36.06 -7.54 43.93
CA LEU A 616 35.31 -6.47 43.29
C LEU A 616 36.05 -5.15 43.55
N ALA A 617 36.47 -4.46 42.49
CA ALA A 617 36.69 -3.04 42.55
C ALA A 617 35.31 -2.35 42.61
N ILE A 618 34.74 -2.28 43.82
CA ILE A 618 33.62 -1.40 44.12
C ILE A 618 34.16 0.02 43.96
N GLY A 619 33.81 0.67 42.84
CA GLY A 619 33.98 2.11 42.70
C GLY A 619 33.23 2.80 43.83
N SER A 620 33.96 3.57 44.62
CA SER A 620 33.52 4.23 45.85
C SER A 620 32.21 5.01 45.69
N VAL A 621 31.31 4.78 46.65
CA VAL A 621 30.08 5.53 46.96
C VAL A 621 30.41 6.95 47.44
N PRO A 622 29.60 7.95 47.09
CA PRO A 622 29.09 8.92 48.05
C PRO A 622 27.61 8.68 48.36
#